data_AF-A0A1W1H6R4-F1
#
_entry.id   AF-A0A1W1H6R4-F1
#
_cell.length_a   1.000
_cell.length_b   1.000
_cell.length_c   1.000
_cell.angle_alpha   90.00
_cell.angle_beta   90.00
_cell.angle_gamma   90.00
#
_symmetry.space_group_name_H-M   'P 1'
#
loop_
_entity.id
_entity.type
_entity.pdbx_description
1 polymer ?
#
loop_
_entity_poly.entity_id
_entity_poly.type
_entity_poly.pdbx_seq_one_letter_code
_entity_poly.pdbx_strand_id
1 'polypeptide(L)' 'MMAFPLSPYEDVKGFRCAASIERVKELDYVLTPGRYVGLAEEEDDFDFKERFTSLKAGFEEQLLEEANLNNVHG' A
#
# COMPACT_ATOMS: atom_id res chain seq x y z
N MET A 1 23.31 33.67 15.79
CA MET A 1 22.79 32.31 15.50
C MET A 1 21.33 32.47 15.12
N MET A 2 20.96 32.29 13.85
CA MET A 2 19.56 32.40 13.42
C MET A 2 18.83 31.12 13.85
N ALA A 3 17.83 31.24 14.71
CA ALA A 3 16.91 30.15 15.02
C ALA A 3 15.86 30.10 13.90
N PHE A 4 15.76 28.97 13.20
CA PHE A 4 14.61 28.70 12.35
C PHE A 4 13.42 28.34 13.26
N PRO A 5 12.22 28.92 13.05
CA PRO A 5 11.06 28.54 13.82
C PRO A 5 10.74 27.07 13.53
N LEU A 6 10.79 26.23 14.56
CA LEU A 6 10.25 24.87 14.49
C LEU A 6 8.73 24.98 14.47
N SER A 7 8.11 24.55 13.38
CA SER A 7 6.65 24.36 13.34
C SER A 7 6.25 23.36 14.43
N PRO A 8 5.11 23.57 15.14
CA PRO A 8 4.58 22.55 16.04
C PRO A 8 4.34 21.25 15.27
N TYR A 9 4.44 20.14 15.99
CA TYR A 9 4.17 18.81 15.45
C TYR A 9 2.68 18.68 15.11
N GLU A 10 2.40 18.00 14.00
CA GLU A 10 1.05 17.66 13.57
C GLU A 10 1.05 16.29 12.88
N ASP A 11 -0.05 15.56 13.08
CA ASP A 11 -0.31 14.33 12.38
C ASP A 11 -0.71 14.63 10.92
N VAL A 12 -0.11 13.89 9.98
CA VAL A 12 -0.36 14.00 8.55
C VAL A 12 -0.64 12.60 8.02
N LYS A 13 -1.87 12.39 7.53
CA LYS A 13 -2.30 11.12 6.93
C LYS A 13 -1.32 10.68 5.83
N GLY A 14 -0.95 9.41 5.85
CA GLY A 14 0.04 8.85 4.91
C GLY A 14 1.51 9.27 5.14
N PHE A 15 1.81 10.12 6.12
CA PHE A 15 3.18 10.62 6.35
C PHE A 15 3.69 10.46 7.79
N ARG A 16 3.01 11.03 8.79
CA ARG A 16 3.45 10.95 10.21
C ARG A 16 2.26 10.99 11.17
N CYS A 17 2.37 10.27 12.28
CA CYS A 17 1.40 10.36 13.36
C CYS A 17 2.06 10.12 14.73
N ALA A 18 1.51 10.73 15.78
CA ALA A 18 1.77 10.35 17.15
C ALA A 18 0.74 9.30 17.60
N ALA A 19 1.20 8.28 18.33
CA ALA A 19 0.33 7.26 18.91
C ALA A 19 0.65 7.09 20.40
N SER A 20 -0.39 6.91 21.22
CA SER A 20 -0.20 6.62 22.65
C SER A 20 0.33 5.20 22.85
N ILE A 21 0.92 4.94 24.02
CA ILE A 21 1.44 3.61 24.36
C ILE A 21 0.28 2.60 24.45
N GLU A 22 -0.90 3.04 24.91
CA GLU A 22 -2.12 2.25 24.95
C GLU A 22 -2.52 1.82 23.53
N ARG A 23 -2.47 2.73 22.56
CA ARG A 23 -2.77 2.42 21.17
C ARG A 23 -1.77 1.42 20.57
N VAL A 24 -0.49 1.57 20.90
CA VAL A 24 0.54 0.60 20.48
C VAL A 24 0.25 -0.78 21.07
N LYS A 25 -0.15 -0.84 22.34
CA LYS A 25 -0.52 -2.10 23.02
C LYS A 25 -1.75 -2.76 22.40
N GLU A 26 -2.79 -1.99 22.06
CA GLU A 26 -3.98 -2.49 21.35
C GLU A 26 -3.66 -3.12 19.99
N LEU A 27 -2.58 -2.65 19.34
CA LEU A 27 -2.12 -3.14 18.04
C LEU A 27 -1.02 -4.20 18.17
N ASP A 28 -0.99 -4.92 19.30
CA ASP A 28 -0.03 -5.98 19.62
C ASP A 28 1.44 -5.53 19.49
N TYR A 29 1.71 -4.25 19.77
CA TYR A 29 3.02 -3.63 19.62
C TYR A 29 3.59 -3.69 18.20
N VAL A 30 2.77 -3.97 17.19
CA VAL A 30 3.22 -3.96 15.80
C VAL A 30 3.28 -2.51 15.32
N LEU A 31 4.47 -2.03 14.98
CA LEU A 31 4.77 -0.63 14.63
C LEU A 31 4.81 -0.35 13.12
N THR A 32 4.11 -1.15 12.32
CA THR A 32 4.01 -0.92 10.89
C THR A 32 3.23 0.38 10.61
N PRO A 33 3.79 1.35 9.87
CA PRO A 33 3.15 2.65 9.63
C PRO A 33 1.68 2.56 9.19
N GLY A 34 1.33 1.59 8.34
CA GLY A 34 -0.05 1.39 7.87
C GLY A 34 -1.10 1.16 8.97
N ARG A 35 -0.71 0.72 10.18
CA ARG A 35 -1.63 0.56 11.32
C ARG A 35 -1.92 1.87 12.08
N TYR A 36 -1.15 2.94 11.82
CA TYR A 36 -1.23 4.19 12.57
C TYR A 36 -1.42 5.42 11.67
N VAL A 37 -0.69 5.50 10.56
CA VAL A 37 -0.55 6.72 9.75
C VAL A 37 -1.69 6.89 8.75
N GLY A 38 -2.45 5.83 8.46
CA GLY A 38 -3.52 5.83 7.46
C GLY A 38 -3.01 6.06 6.03
N LEU A 39 -3.93 6.35 5.11
CA LEU A 39 -3.64 6.70 3.72
C LEU A 39 -3.81 8.20 3.53
N ALA A 40 -2.96 8.81 2.70
CA ALA A 40 -3.17 10.18 2.24
C ALA A 40 -4.52 10.28 1.53
N GLU A 41 -5.16 11.45 1.64
CA GLU A 41 -6.32 11.75 0.79
C GLU A 41 -5.78 12.05 -0.61
N GLU A 42 -5.93 11.09 -1.53
CA GLU A 42 -5.68 11.28 -2.96
C GLU A 42 -7.02 11.46 -3.67
N GLU A 43 -7.08 12.35 -4.66
CA GLU A 43 -8.13 12.26 -5.68
C GLU A 43 -7.86 10.97 -6.47
N ASP A 44 -8.79 10.03 -6.37
CA ASP A 44 -8.64 8.66 -6.84
C ASP A 44 -8.63 8.60 -8.38
N ASP A 45 -7.44 8.76 -8.97
CA ASP A 45 -7.17 8.49 -10.39
C ASP A 45 -6.78 7.01 -10.61
N PHE A 46 -7.00 6.15 -9.60
CA PHE A 46 -6.67 4.73 -9.63
C PHE A 46 -7.90 3.85 -9.88
N ASP A 47 -8.11 3.43 -11.13
CA ASP A 47 -9.15 2.43 -11.45
C ASP A 47 -8.65 1.00 -11.17
N PHE A 48 -8.98 0.49 -9.97
CA PHE A 48 -8.70 -0.90 -9.58
C PHE A 48 -9.30 -1.90 -10.58
N LYS A 49 -10.50 -1.64 -11.09
CA LYS A 49 -11.21 -2.57 -11.98
C LYS A 49 -10.51 -2.68 -13.31
N GLU A 50 -10.07 -1.55 -13.89
CA GLU A 50 -9.30 -1.54 -15.13
C GLU A 50 -7.99 -2.32 -14.95
N ARG A 51 -7.20 -1.97 -13.91
CA ARG A 51 -5.91 -2.62 -13.63
C ARG A 51 -6.05 -4.11 -13.38
N PHE A 52 -7.01 -4.51 -12.56
CA PHE A 52 -7.26 -5.91 -12.25
C PHE A 52 -7.70 -6.69 -13.49
N THR A 53 -8.57 -6.11 -14.33
CA THR A 53 -9.01 -6.73 -15.57
C THR A 53 -7.85 -6.97 -16.53
N SER A 54 -6.97 -5.98 -16.69
CA SER A 54 -5.77 -6.12 -17.54
C SER A 54 -4.81 -7.20 -17.02
N LEU A 55 -4.53 -7.22 -15.71
CA LEU A 55 -3.68 -8.24 -15.09
C LEU A 55 -4.26 -9.65 -15.23
N LYS A 56 -5.57 -9.79 -15.03
CA LYS A 56 -6.26 -11.07 -15.16
C LYS A 56 -6.18 -11.61 -16.59
N ALA A 57 -6.38 -10.75 -17.60
CA ALA A 57 -6.28 -11.17 -19.00
C ALA A 57 -4.87 -11.68 -19.34
N GLY A 58 -3.82 -10.97 -18.91
CA GLY A 58 -2.44 -11.43 -19.11
C GLY A 58 -2.13 -12.74 -18.37
N PHE A 59 -2.69 -12.93 -17.18
CA PHE A 59 -2.54 -14.18 -16.45
C PHE A 59 -3.23 -15.37 -17.16
N GLU A 60 -4.44 -15.16 -17.71
CA GLU A 60 -5.15 -16.18 -18.49
C GLU A 60 -4.39 -16.57 -19.77
N GLU A 61 -3.77 -15.60 -20.44
CA GLU A 61 -2.90 -15.86 -21.60
C GLU A 61 -1.69 -16.73 -21.23
N GLN A 62 -1.02 -16.42 -20.12
CA GLN A 62 0.13 -17.20 -19.65
C GLN A 62 -0.25 -18.65 -19.29
N LEU A 63 -1.44 -18.89 -18.75
CA LEU A 63 -1.93 -20.24 -18.47
C LEU A 63 -2.19 -21.03 -19.76
N LEU A 64 -2.69 -20.38 -20.81
CA LEU A 64 -2.88 -21.02 -22.12
C LEU A 64 -1.53 -21.34 -22.78
N GLU A 65 -0.57 -20.42 -22.71
CA GLU A 65 0.77 -20.64 -23.23
C GLU A 65 1.47 -21.81 -22.52
N GLU A 66 1.40 -21.86 -21.18
CA GLU A 66 1.95 -22.95 -20.37
C GLU A 66 1.36 -24.31 -20.77
N ALA A 67 0.04 -24.40 -20.90
CA ALA A 67 -0.64 -25.63 -21.32
C ALA A 67 -0.19 -26.08 -22.71
N ASN A 68 0.01 -25.14 -23.65
CA ASN A 68 0.51 -25.44 -24.99
C ASN A 68 1.96 -25.96 -24.95
N LEU A 69 2.84 -25.31 -24.19
CA LEU A 69 4.24 -25.72 -24.07
C LEU A 69 4.37 -27.12 -23.46
N ASN A 70 3.58 -27.44 -22.44
CA ASN A 70 3.56 -28.77 -21.83
C ASN A 70 3.13 -29.86 -22.82
N ASN A 71 2.18 -29.58 -23.71
CA ASN A 71 1.72 -30.54 -24.73
C ASN A 71 2.76 -30.77 -25.85
N VAL A 72 3.68 -29.84 -26.07
CA VAL A 72 4.73 -29.94 -27.11
C VAL A 72 5.98 -30.67 -26.58
N HIS A 73 6.14 -30.80 -25.27
CA HIS A 73 7.29 -31.47 -24.63
C HIS A 73 6.95 -32.81 -23.97
N GLY A 74 5.71 -33.30 -24.12
CA GLY A 74 5.24 -34.62 -23.64
C GLY A 74 5.27 -35.72 -24.68
#